data_AF-A0A9Q1M9H7-F1
#
_entry.id   AF-A0A9Q1M9H7-F1
#
_cell.length_a   1.000
_cell.length_b   1.000
_cell.length_c   1.000
_cell.angle_alpha   90.00
_cell.angle_beta   90.00
_cell.angle_gamma   90.00
#
_symmetry.space_group_name_H-M   'P 1'
#
loop_
_entity.id
_entity.type
_entity.pdbx_description
1 polymer ?
#
loop_
_entity_poly.entity_id
_entity_poly.type
_entity_poly.pdbx_seq_one_letter_code
_entity_poly.pdbx_strand_id
1 'polypeptide(L)'
;MDNEKLQDLKHFVELCKTNPSILQNPSLSFFKNFLESLGAQVPPSVKSEKGEEETLDEIDEDIIESDVELDNSDTVEPDDDPPQQMGDSSSEVTDENRDAAQLAKAKALDAISEGKFNEAINHLTEAILLNPSSAILYATRANVFIKLKKPNAAIRDADAALKVNPDSAKGYKVRGMARAMLGLWKEAAKDLRVASMIDFDEEIAEILKKVEPNAQKIEEHCRKYQRLREEKQLRKIERNRQQRQAEAKAAYEKSKKKEQQSEHEASDPDSASDWNDGKLIGIHSVSELETKLNAASRASRLSVLYFTATWCGPCRFISPFYTSLPGKYPKVAFLKADIDEARDVASKWNVSSVPAFFFIKNGKEVDRVVGADKNSLEKKIAQYAG
;
A
#
# COMPACT_ATOMS: atom_id res chain seq x y z
N MET A 1 0.80 -21.35 -8.36
CA MET A 1 -0.22 -20.51 -7.69
C MET A 1 0.07 -19.09 -8.13
N ASP A 2 -0.93 -18.38 -8.66
CA ASP A 2 -0.75 -17.00 -9.16
C ASP A 2 -0.25 -16.08 -8.03
N ASN A 3 0.57 -15.08 -8.37
CA ASN A 3 1.20 -14.20 -7.37
C ASN A 3 0.15 -13.42 -6.55
N GLU A 4 -0.96 -13.01 -7.18
CA GLU A 4 -2.10 -12.36 -6.50
C GLU A 4 -2.76 -13.29 -5.49
N LYS A 5 -3.10 -14.53 -5.89
CA LYS A 5 -3.68 -15.54 -4.99
C LYS A 5 -2.77 -15.86 -3.79
N LEU A 6 -1.45 -15.80 -4.01
CA LEU A 6 -0.46 -16.02 -2.95
C LEU A 6 -0.39 -14.83 -1.97
N GLN A 7 -0.62 -13.60 -2.43
CA GLN A 7 -0.74 -12.42 -1.57
C GLN A 7 -2.04 -12.44 -0.77
N ASP A 8 -3.16 -12.80 -1.41
CA ASP A 8 -4.45 -12.92 -0.73
C ASP A 8 -4.39 -13.98 0.37
N LEU A 9 -3.77 -15.13 0.09
CA LEU A 9 -3.57 -16.19 1.08
C LEU A 9 -2.70 -15.72 2.25
N LYS A 10 -1.61 -14.98 1.98
CA LYS A 10 -0.76 -14.42 3.03
C LYS A 10 -1.54 -13.45 3.92
N HIS A 11 -2.33 -12.58 3.31
CA HIS A 11 -3.14 -11.61 4.04
C HIS A 11 -4.19 -12.30 4.91
N PHE A 12 -4.87 -13.31 4.38
CA PHE A 12 -5.84 -14.10 5.13
C PHE A 12 -5.21 -14.86 6.30
N VAL A 13 -4.02 -15.45 6.12
CA VAL A 13 -3.28 -16.11 7.21
C VAL A 13 -2.93 -15.11 8.31
N GLU A 14 -2.52 -13.89 7.95
CA GLU A 14 -2.21 -12.85 8.94
C GLU A 14 -3.47 -12.42 9.70
N LEU A 15 -4.60 -12.28 9.00
CA LEU A 15 -5.91 -11.98 9.58
C LEU A 15 -6.36 -13.08 10.57
N CYS A 16 -6.11 -14.34 10.28
CA CYS A 16 -6.40 -15.46 11.19
C CYS A 16 -5.52 -15.44 12.44
N LYS A 17 -4.28 -14.91 12.36
CA LYS A 17 -3.40 -14.75 13.53
C LYS A 17 -3.84 -13.60 14.42
N THR A 18 -4.23 -12.47 13.83
CA THR A 18 -4.66 -11.28 14.58
C THR A 18 -6.04 -11.47 15.19
N ASN A 19 -6.94 -12.17 14.49
CA ASN A 19 -8.27 -12.47 14.99
C ASN A 19 -8.67 -13.94 14.73
N PRO A 20 -8.34 -14.85 15.67
CA PRO A 20 -8.66 -16.28 15.55
C PRO A 20 -10.16 -16.59 15.50
N SER A 21 -11.04 -15.65 15.88
CA SER A 21 -12.49 -15.85 15.85
C SER A 21 -13.06 -15.96 14.44
N ILE A 22 -12.34 -15.48 13.42
CA ILE A 22 -12.74 -15.55 12.00
C ILE A 22 -12.86 -17.00 11.54
N LEU A 23 -12.04 -17.90 12.08
CA LEU A 23 -12.10 -19.35 11.78
C LEU A 23 -13.39 -20.01 12.26
N GLN A 24 -14.20 -19.32 13.07
CA GLN A 24 -15.51 -19.80 13.53
C GLN A 24 -16.67 -19.33 12.63
N ASN A 25 -16.42 -18.55 11.57
CA ASN A 25 -17.45 -18.13 10.62
C ASN A 25 -17.97 -19.35 9.82
N PRO A 26 -19.31 -19.55 9.70
CA PRO A 26 -19.88 -20.66 8.94
C PRO A 26 -19.37 -20.82 7.50
N SER A 27 -19.05 -19.71 6.81
CA SER A 27 -18.51 -19.72 5.44
C SER A 27 -17.10 -20.29 5.34
N LEU A 28 -16.36 -20.32 6.44
CA LEU A 28 -14.98 -20.84 6.54
C LEU A 28 -14.91 -22.23 7.19
N SER A 29 -16.06 -22.89 7.37
CA SER A 29 -16.15 -24.24 7.95
C SER A 29 -15.27 -25.27 7.23
N PHE A 30 -15.15 -25.20 5.91
CA PHE A 30 -14.26 -26.07 5.13
C PHE A 30 -12.79 -25.92 5.55
N PHE A 31 -12.34 -24.68 5.82
CA PHE A 31 -10.97 -24.38 6.19
C PHE A 31 -10.70 -24.75 7.65
N LYS A 32 -11.67 -24.53 8.54
CA LYS A 32 -11.62 -25.02 9.92
C LYS A 32 -11.49 -26.54 9.96
N ASN A 33 -12.32 -27.27 9.21
CA ASN A 33 -12.26 -28.73 9.14
C ASN A 33 -10.90 -29.22 8.59
N PHE A 34 -10.33 -28.50 7.63
CA PHE A 34 -8.98 -28.79 7.12
C PHE A 34 -7.92 -28.61 8.20
N LEU A 35 -7.95 -27.51 8.97
CA LEU A 35 -7.01 -27.29 10.07
C LEU A 35 -7.14 -28.35 11.18
N GLU A 36 -8.36 -28.72 11.53
CA GLU A 36 -8.63 -29.80 12.50
C GLU A 36 -8.12 -31.16 11.99
N SER A 37 -8.21 -31.42 10.68
CA SER A 37 -7.66 -32.64 10.05
C SER A 37 -6.13 -32.72 10.14
N LEU A 38 -5.46 -31.57 10.24
CA LEU A 38 -4.02 -31.45 10.47
C LEU A 38 -3.63 -31.46 11.96
N GLY A 39 -4.60 -31.66 12.86
CA GLY A 39 -4.37 -31.70 14.30
C GLY A 39 -4.27 -30.33 14.97
N ALA A 40 -4.66 -29.24 14.29
CA ALA A 40 -4.70 -27.92 14.90
C ALA A 40 -5.91 -27.76 15.84
N GLN A 41 -5.71 -27.16 17.01
CA GLN A 41 -6.79 -26.83 17.95
C GLN A 41 -7.20 -25.37 17.80
N VAL A 42 -8.43 -25.13 17.35
CA VAL A 42 -9.00 -23.77 17.24
C VAL A 42 -9.65 -23.38 18.57
N PRO A 43 -9.29 -22.23 19.19
CA PRO A 43 -9.88 -21.80 20.45
C PRO A 43 -11.40 -21.63 20.38
N PRO A 44 -12.15 -21.97 21.45
CA PRO A 44 -13.60 -21.74 21.52
C PRO A 44 -13.93 -20.25 21.63
N SER A 45 -15.07 -19.84 21.08
CA SER A 45 -15.56 -18.45 21.10
C SER A 45 -15.78 -17.96 22.53
N VAL A 46 -14.99 -16.98 22.96
CA VAL A 46 -15.28 -16.19 24.16
C VAL A 46 -16.18 -15.04 23.73
N LYS A 47 -17.42 -14.99 24.26
CA LYS A 47 -18.27 -13.81 24.17
C LYS A 47 -17.64 -12.72 25.05
N SER A 48 -17.03 -11.71 24.45
CA SER A 48 -16.58 -10.51 25.16
C SER A 48 -17.35 -9.28 24.69
N GLU A 49 -17.58 -8.43 25.67
CA GLU A 49 -18.46 -7.27 25.70
C GLU A 49 -17.96 -6.11 24.81
N LYS A 50 -18.89 -5.20 24.51
CA LYS A 50 -18.66 -3.91 23.86
C LYS A 50 -17.52 -3.15 24.55
N GLY A 51 -16.51 -2.73 23.79
CA GLY A 51 -15.52 -1.75 24.24
C GLY A 51 -14.34 -1.62 23.28
N GLU A 52 -14.23 -0.45 22.67
CA GLU A 52 -13.02 0.16 22.09
C GLU A 52 -12.49 -0.45 20.77
N GLU A 53 -13.20 -0.10 19.68
CA GLU A 53 -12.62 -0.05 18.33
C GLU A 53 -11.79 1.23 18.18
N GLU A 54 -10.47 1.11 18.30
CA GLU A 54 -9.53 2.04 17.68
C GLU A 54 -8.80 1.35 16.51
N THR A 55 -9.24 1.74 15.31
CA THR A 55 -8.47 1.90 14.08
C THR A 55 -7.76 0.67 13.49
N LEU A 56 -8.56 -0.19 12.86
CA LEU A 56 -8.15 -0.95 11.67
C LEU A 56 -9.29 -0.82 10.66
N ASP A 57 -9.07 0.04 9.66
CA ASP A 57 -9.85 0.24 8.43
C ASP A 57 -11.38 0.07 8.55
N GLU A 58 -12.08 1.20 8.62
CA GLU A 58 -13.52 1.32 8.35
C GLU A 58 -13.95 0.35 7.24
N ILE A 59 -14.55 -0.77 7.63
CA ILE A 59 -15.26 -1.65 6.72
C ILE A 59 -16.34 -0.79 6.07
N ASP A 60 -16.31 -0.77 4.74
CA ASP A 60 -17.09 0.06 3.84
C ASP A 60 -18.58 -0.34 3.86
N GLU A 61 -19.27 -0.20 5.00
CA GLU A 61 -20.62 -0.76 5.25
C GLU A 61 -21.77 -0.06 4.50
N ASP A 62 -21.54 1.06 3.80
CA ASP A 62 -22.68 1.86 3.28
C ASP A 62 -23.16 1.51 1.86
N ILE A 63 -22.44 0.69 1.09
CA ILE A 63 -22.85 0.35 -0.29
C ILE A 63 -23.25 -1.12 -0.34
N ILE A 64 -24.49 -1.40 0.09
CA ILE A 64 -25.11 -2.71 -0.08
C ILE A 64 -25.57 -2.84 -1.54
N GLU A 65 -24.94 -3.75 -2.28
CA GLU A 65 -25.35 -4.10 -3.64
C GLU A 65 -26.71 -4.81 -3.59
N SER A 66 -27.71 -4.22 -4.25
CA SER A 66 -29.04 -4.84 -4.36
C SER A 66 -29.00 -6.00 -5.32
N ASP A 67 -29.73 -7.08 -5.06
CA ASP A 67 -29.85 -8.18 -6.02
C ASP A 67 -30.50 -7.69 -7.33
N VAL A 68 -29.98 -8.15 -8.47
CA VAL A 68 -30.54 -7.87 -9.79
C VAL A 68 -31.52 -8.98 -10.14
N GLU A 69 -32.77 -8.61 -10.46
CA GLU A 69 -33.77 -9.57 -10.95
C GLU A 69 -33.48 -9.96 -12.40
N LEU A 70 -32.90 -11.15 -12.57
CA LEU A 70 -32.57 -11.77 -13.85
C LEU A 70 -33.54 -12.90 -14.16
N ASP A 71 -33.90 -13.02 -15.44
CA ASP A 71 -34.65 -14.19 -15.91
C ASP A 71 -33.69 -15.36 -16.11
N ASN A 72 -33.66 -16.29 -15.16
CA ASN A 72 -32.79 -17.46 -15.18
C ASN A 72 -33.52 -18.75 -15.60
N SER A 73 -34.71 -18.65 -16.21
CA SER A 73 -35.53 -19.81 -16.57
C SER A 73 -34.84 -20.81 -17.50
N ASP A 74 -33.98 -20.33 -18.41
CA ASP A 74 -33.24 -21.14 -19.38
C ASP A 74 -31.83 -21.57 -18.87
N THR A 75 -31.49 -21.30 -17.61
CA THR A 75 -30.18 -21.66 -17.04
C THR A 75 -30.12 -23.12 -16.60
N VAL A 76 -28.91 -23.68 -16.64
CA VAL A 76 -28.59 -25.06 -16.28
C VAL A 76 -27.48 -25.03 -15.23
N GLU A 77 -27.54 -25.97 -14.30
CA GLU A 77 -26.47 -26.17 -13.33
C GLU A 77 -25.14 -26.49 -14.03
N PRO A 78 -24.00 -26.02 -13.49
CA PRO A 78 -22.69 -26.36 -14.03
C PRO A 78 -22.45 -27.88 -14.03
N ASP A 79 -21.88 -28.43 -15.09
CA ASP A 79 -21.46 -29.83 -15.11
C ASP A 79 -20.17 -30.05 -14.30
N ASP A 80 -20.19 -31.06 -13.42
CA ASP A 80 -19.08 -31.48 -12.56
C ASP A 80 -18.28 -32.67 -13.13
N ASP A 81 -18.41 -32.94 -14.44
CA ASP A 81 -17.67 -34.01 -15.10
C ASP A 81 -16.15 -33.74 -15.12
N PRO A 82 -15.31 -34.78 -15.02
CA PRO A 82 -13.88 -34.65 -15.22
C PRO A 82 -13.55 -33.99 -16.57
N PRO A 83 -12.46 -33.20 -16.66
CA PRO A 83 -12.04 -32.59 -17.91
C PRO A 83 -11.89 -33.63 -19.03
N GLN A 84 -12.55 -33.37 -20.17
CA GLN A 84 -12.51 -34.25 -21.32
C GLN A 84 -11.13 -34.27 -22.00
N GLN A 85 -10.86 -35.31 -22.80
CA GLN A 85 -9.59 -35.43 -23.53
C GLN A 85 -9.45 -34.35 -24.61
N MET A 86 -8.32 -33.64 -24.61
CA MET A 86 -8.07 -32.47 -25.47
C MET A 86 -6.99 -32.69 -26.55
N GLY A 87 -6.37 -33.88 -26.61
CA GLY A 87 -5.22 -34.12 -27.47
C GLY A 87 -3.96 -33.35 -27.05
N ASP A 88 -2.85 -33.59 -27.76
CA ASP A 88 -1.58 -32.92 -27.51
C ASP A 88 -1.34 -31.87 -28.59
N SER A 89 -1.44 -30.59 -28.24
CA SER A 89 -1.22 -29.49 -29.18
C SER A 89 0.19 -29.46 -29.80
N SER A 90 1.16 -30.17 -29.22
CA SER A 90 2.54 -30.22 -29.70
C SER A 90 2.84 -31.38 -30.67
N SER A 91 1.90 -32.32 -30.83
CA SER A 91 2.10 -33.47 -31.73
C SER A 91 2.08 -33.04 -33.19
N GLU A 92 3.04 -33.53 -33.98
CA GLU A 92 3.05 -33.33 -35.43
C GLU A 92 1.87 -34.07 -36.08
N VAL A 93 1.08 -33.34 -36.86
CA VAL A 93 -0.07 -33.90 -37.59
C VAL A 93 0.37 -34.26 -39.01
N THR A 94 0.54 -35.56 -39.27
CA THR A 94 0.81 -36.06 -40.64
C THR A 94 -0.43 -35.97 -41.51
N ASP A 95 -0.25 -36.04 -42.84
CA ASP A 95 -1.38 -36.00 -43.78
C ASP A 95 -2.33 -37.19 -43.57
N GLU A 96 -1.80 -38.39 -43.26
CA GLU A 96 -2.63 -39.56 -42.93
C GLU A 96 -3.49 -39.32 -41.68
N ASN A 97 -2.90 -38.72 -40.64
CA ASN A 97 -3.63 -38.37 -39.42
C ASN A 97 -4.70 -37.30 -39.70
N ARG A 98 -4.42 -36.36 -40.61
CA ARG A 98 -5.38 -35.33 -41.02
C ARG A 98 -6.58 -35.95 -41.73
N ASP A 99 -6.35 -36.87 -42.66
CA ASP A 99 -7.39 -37.58 -43.40
C ASP A 99 -8.21 -38.51 -42.49
N ALA A 100 -7.54 -39.23 -41.59
CA ALA A 100 -8.19 -40.05 -40.58
C ALA A 100 -9.07 -39.20 -39.64
N ALA A 101 -8.59 -38.04 -39.21
CA ALA A 101 -9.37 -37.10 -38.41
C ALA A 101 -10.60 -36.56 -39.16
N GLN A 102 -10.48 -36.30 -40.46
CA GLN A 102 -11.63 -35.90 -41.29
C GLN A 102 -12.67 -37.01 -41.41
N LEU A 103 -12.23 -38.27 -41.57
CA LEU A 103 -13.13 -39.42 -41.61
C LEU A 103 -13.86 -39.62 -40.27
N ALA A 104 -13.13 -39.53 -39.15
CA ALA A 104 -13.72 -39.61 -37.82
C ALA A 104 -14.71 -38.46 -37.57
N LYS A 105 -14.40 -37.24 -38.03
CA LYS A 105 -15.33 -36.11 -38.01
C LYS A 105 -16.60 -36.38 -38.83
N ALA A 106 -16.49 -36.97 -40.02
CA ALA A 106 -17.65 -37.30 -40.85
C ALA A 106 -18.59 -38.28 -40.12
N LYS A 107 -18.03 -39.36 -39.54
CA LYS A 107 -18.79 -40.31 -38.71
C LYS A 107 -19.48 -39.63 -37.53
N ALA A 108 -18.82 -38.66 -36.90
CA ALA A 108 -19.43 -37.90 -35.82
C ALA A 108 -20.60 -37.04 -36.28
N LEU A 109 -20.52 -36.42 -37.46
CA LEU A 109 -21.62 -35.64 -38.03
C LEU A 109 -22.83 -36.53 -38.36
N ASP A 110 -22.59 -37.74 -38.86
CA ASP A 110 -23.64 -38.74 -39.08
C ASP A 110 -24.32 -39.09 -37.75
N ALA A 111 -23.54 -39.42 -36.71
CA ALA A 111 -24.06 -39.68 -35.37
C ALA A 111 -24.83 -38.50 -34.76
N ILE A 112 -24.41 -37.25 -35.03
CA ILE A 112 -25.14 -36.04 -34.61
C ILE A 112 -26.50 -35.95 -35.32
N SER A 113 -26.55 -36.27 -36.61
CA SER A 113 -27.79 -36.26 -37.39
C SER A 113 -28.79 -37.33 -36.92
N GLU A 114 -28.28 -38.46 -36.42
CA GLU A 114 -29.06 -39.54 -35.81
C GLU A 114 -29.42 -39.28 -34.33
N GLY A 115 -28.92 -38.19 -33.73
CA GLY A 115 -29.15 -37.84 -32.33
C GLY A 115 -28.32 -38.65 -31.31
N LYS A 116 -27.34 -39.43 -31.77
CA LYS A 116 -26.45 -40.25 -30.93
C LYS A 116 -25.27 -39.43 -30.41
N PHE A 117 -25.54 -38.52 -29.48
CA PHE A 117 -24.55 -37.52 -29.04
C PHE A 117 -23.32 -38.10 -28.34
N ASN A 118 -23.46 -39.18 -27.55
CA ASN A 118 -22.31 -39.80 -26.89
C ASN A 118 -21.37 -40.49 -27.90
N GLU A 119 -21.91 -41.14 -28.93
CA GLU A 119 -21.11 -41.72 -30.02
C GLU A 119 -20.41 -40.62 -30.83
N ALA A 120 -21.11 -39.52 -31.11
CA ALA A 120 -20.50 -38.35 -31.76
C ALA A 120 -19.33 -37.77 -30.96
N ILE A 121 -19.44 -37.68 -29.62
CA ILE A 121 -18.34 -37.22 -28.76
C ILE A 121 -17.14 -38.15 -28.85
N ASN A 122 -17.35 -39.47 -28.88
CA ASN A 122 -16.27 -40.44 -29.01
C ASN A 122 -15.54 -40.27 -30.34
N HIS A 123 -16.27 -40.17 -31.45
CA HIS A 123 -15.69 -39.95 -32.77
C HIS A 123 -14.99 -38.59 -32.91
N LEU A 124 -15.53 -37.53 -32.30
CA LEU A 124 -14.87 -36.21 -32.28
C LEU A 124 -13.62 -36.23 -31.40
N THR A 125 -13.63 -36.99 -30.31
CA THR A 125 -12.46 -37.15 -29.44
C THR A 125 -11.35 -37.89 -30.18
N GLU A 126 -11.67 -38.98 -30.88
CA GLU A 126 -10.73 -39.66 -31.78
C GLU A 126 -10.17 -38.70 -32.84
N ALA A 127 -11.02 -37.91 -33.49
CA ALA A 127 -10.59 -36.91 -34.46
C ALA A 127 -9.65 -35.85 -33.86
N ILE A 128 -9.89 -35.40 -32.63
CA ILE A 128 -9.07 -34.42 -31.92
C ILE A 128 -7.72 -35.02 -31.53
N LEU A 129 -7.67 -36.28 -31.10
CA LEU A 129 -6.41 -36.96 -30.80
C LEU A 129 -5.52 -37.12 -32.04
N LEU A 130 -6.14 -37.31 -33.22
CA LEU A 130 -5.43 -37.40 -34.49
C LEU A 130 -5.02 -36.03 -35.05
N ASN A 131 -5.85 -35.00 -34.85
CA ASN A 131 -5.58 -33.64 -35.31
C ASN A 131 -5.98 -32.58 -34.27
N PRO A 132 -5.13 -32.35 -33.26
CA PRO A 132 -5.38 -31.38 -32.19
C PRO A 132 -5.24 -29.93 -32.66
N SER A 133 -4.78 -29.69 -33.90
CA SER A 133 -4.61 -28.36 -34.51
C SER A 133 -5.86 -27.85 -35.23
N SER A 134 -6.99 -28.57 -35.16
CA SER A 134 -8.21 -28.22 -35.88
C SER A 134 -9.26 -27.57 -34.98
N ALA A 135 -9.39 -26.23 -35.07
CA ALA A 135 -10.40 -25.46 -34.33
C ALA A 135 -11.83 -25.96 -34.54
N ILE A 136 -12.13 -26.44 -35.76
CA ILE A 136 -13.47 -26.90 -36.13
C ILE A 136 -13.86 -28.16 -35.35
N LEU A 137 -12.92 -29.05 -35.03
CA LEU A 137 -13.22 -30.27 -34.28
C LEU A 137 -13.69 -29.93 -32.87
N TYR A 138 -12.94 -29.08 -32.16
CA TYR A 138 -13.33 -28.61 -30.84
C TYR A 138 -14.67 -27.85 -30.87
N ALA A 139 -14.87 -26.91 -31.80
CA ALA A 139 -16.13 -26.18 -31.90
C ALA A 139 -17.33 -27.12 -32.19
N THR A 140 -17.13 -28.16 -32.99
CA THR A 140 -18.18 -29.17 -33.27
C THR A 140 -18.49 -29.99 -32.02
N ARG A 141 -17.48 -30.42 -31.26
CA ARG A 141 -17.66 -31.18 -30.02
C ARG A 141 -18.30 -30.33 -28.92
N ALA A 142 -17.91 -29.07 -28.79
CA ALA A 142 -18.57 -28.09 -27.93
C ALA A 142 -20.06 -27.97 -28.24
N ASN A 143 -20.45 -27.90 -29.52
CA ASN A 143 -21.85 -27.85 -29.91
C ASN A 143 -22.63 -29.12 -29.50
N VAL A 144 -21.99 -30.30 -29.53
CA VAL A 144 -22.60 -31.54 -29.01
C VAL A 144 -22.76 -31.48 -27.50
N PHE A 145 -21.80 -30.92 -26.76
CA PHE A 145 -21.92 -30.71 -25.32
C PHE A 145 -23.04 -29.72 -24.95
N ILE A 146 -23.29 -28.68 -25.75
CA ILE A 146 -24.46 -27.81 -25.59
C ILE A 146 -25.76 -28.62 -25.67
N LYS A 147 -25.89 -29.50 -26.68
CA LYS A 147 -27.07 -30.36 -26.83
C LYS A 147 -27.26 -31.34 -25.66
N LEU A 148 -26.17 -31.76 -25.02
CA LEU A 148 -26.19 -32.59 -23.82
C LEU A 148 -26.34 -31.79 -22.51
N LYS A 149 -26.49 -30.47 -22.58
CA LYS A 149 -26.54 -29.57 -21.42
C LYS A 149 -25.31 -29.68 -20.50
N LYS A 150 -24.12 -29.77 -21.10
CA LYS A 150 -22.81 -29.78 -20.42
C LYS A 150 -22.01 -28.51 -20.75
N PRO A 151 -22.38 -27.34 -20.17
CA PRO A 151 -21.81 -26.05 -20.56
C PRO A 151 -20.32 -25.87 -20.20
N ASN A 152 -19.82 -26.37 -19.07
CA ASN A 152 -18.40 -26.28 -18.71
C ASN A 152 -17.53 -27.08 -19.67
N ALA A 153 -17.92 -28.31 -20.02
CA ALA A 153 -17.25 -29.08 -21.08
C ALA A 153 -17.25 -28.32 -22.42
N ALA A 154 -18.39 -27.73 -22.81
CA ALA A 154 -18.50 -26.92 -24.02
C ALA A 154 -17.56 -25.70 -23.99
N ILE A 155 -17.43 -25.00 -22.86
CA ILE A 155 -16.52 -23.84 -22.70
C ILE A 155 -15.07 -24.26 -22.90
N ARG A 156 -14.63 -25.38 -22.30
CA ARG A 156 -13.24 -25.86 -22.46
C ARG A 156 -12.90 -26.13 -23.93
N ASP A 157 -13.82 -26.78 -24.66
CA ASP A 157 -13.65 -27.02 -26.10
C ASP A 157 -13.69 -25.72 -26.90
N ALA A 158 -14.59 -24.79 -26.57
CA ALA A 158 -14.68 -23.51 -27.25
C ALA A 158 -13.41 -22.65 -27.06
N ASP A 159 -12.84 -22.64 -25.85
CA ASP A 159 -11.58 -21.98 -25.56
C ASP A 159 -10.41 -22.63 -26.31
N ALA A 160 -10.39 -23.96 -26.42
CA ALA A 160 -9.41 -24.65 -27.25
C ALA A 160 -9.56 -24.31 -28.74
N ALA A 161 -10.79 -24.23 -29.24
CA ALA A 161 -11.09 -23.81 -30.62
C ALA A 161 -10.57 -22.40 -30.90
N LEU A 162 -10.80 -21.46 -29.98
CA LEU A 162 -10.37 -20.07 -30.09
C LEU A 162 -8.87 -19.88 -29.88
N LYS A 163 -8.22 -20.76 -29.09
CA LYS A 163 -6.76 -20.79 -28.98
C LYS A 163 -6.10 -21.21 -30.30
N VAL A 164 -6.72 -22.14 -31.02
CA VAL A 164 -6.25 -22.59 -32.34
C VAL A 164 -6.59 -21.58 -33.44
N ASN A 165 -7.81 -21.05 -33.45
CA ASN A 165 -8.26 -20.03 -34.39
C ASN A 165 -9.04 -18.92 -33.66
N PRO A 166 -8.38 -17.80 -33.34
CA PRO A 166 -9.00 -16.66 -32.66
C PRO A 166 -10.15 -15.99 -33.41
N ASP A 167 -10.23 -16.17 -34.74
CA ASP A 167 -11.26 -15.59 -35.60
C ASP A 167 -12.41 -16.58 -35.89
N SER A 168 -12.53 -17.64 -35.10
CA SER A 168 -13.59 -18.63 -35.27
C SER A 168 -14.94 -18.13 -34.75
N ALA A 169 -15.83 -17.69 -35.66
CA ALA A 169 -17.23 -17.35 -35.33
C ALA A 169 -17.95 -18.48 -34.57
N LYS A 170 -17.76 -19.73 -35.03
CA LYS A 170 -18.31 -20.93 -34.37
C LYS A 170 -17.80 -21.12 -32.94
N GLY A 171 -16.52 -20.86 -32.69
CA GLY A 171 -15.92 -20.92 -31.35
C GLY A 171 -16.57 -19.92 -30.40
N TYR A 172 -16.75 -18.66 -30.82
CA TYR A 172 -17.46 -17.66 -30.03
C TYR A 172 -18.93 -18.00 -29.84
N LYS A 173 -19.64 -18.47 -30.88
CA LYS A 173 -21.05 -18.87 -30.80
C LYS A 173 -21.27 -19.92 -29.72
N VAL A 174 -20.53 -21.04 -29.76
CA VAL A 174 -20.73 -22.13 -28.79
C VAL A 174 -20.29 -21.74 -27.37
N ARG A 175 -19.27 -20.89 -27.21
CA ARG A 175 -18.88 -20.36 -25.89
C ARG A 175 -19.94 -19.42 -25.32
N GLY A 176 -20.50 -18.56 -26.16
CA GLY A 176 -21.58 -17.65 -25.79
C GLY A 176 -22.85 -18.41 -25.37
N MET A 177 -23.22 -19.45 -26.12
CA MET A 177 -24.31 -20.36 -25.75
C MET A 177 -24.06 -21.04 -24.40
N ALA A 178 -22.87 -21.62 -24.19
CA ALA A 178 -22.53 -22.29 -22.94
C ALA A 178 -22.57 -21.35 -21.74
N ARG A 179 -22.05 -20.13 -21.90
CA ARG A 179 -22.08 -19.08 -20.87
C ARG A 179 -23.50 -18.62 -20.57
N ALA A 180 -24.37 -18.51 -21.58
CA ALA A 180 -25.78 -18.20 -21.37
C ALA A 180 -26.48 -19.29 -20.55
N MET A 181 -26.18 -20.58 -20.81
CA MET A 181 -26.70 -21.68 -20.00
C MET A 181 -26.25 -21.61 -18.53
N LEU A 182 -25.05 -21.09 -18.25
CA LEU A 182 -24.55 -20.90 -16.88
C LEU A 182 -25.05 -19.60 -16.22
N GLY A 183 -25.87 -18.79 -16.89
CA GLY A 183 -26.29 -17.48 -16.39
C GLY A 183 -25.19 -16.41 -16.42
N LEU A 184 -24.08 -16.66 -17.14
CA LEU A 184 -23.01 -15.69 -17.38
C LEU A 184 -23.40 -14.75 -18.53
N TRP A 185 -24.48 -13.99 -18.31
CA TRP A 185 -25.17 -13.24 -19.36
C TRP A 185 -24.30 -12.18 -20.04
N LYS A 186 -23.43 -11.51 -19.27
CA LYS A 186 -22.56 -10.44 -19.79
C LYS A 186 -21.49 -11.00 -20.74
N GLU A 187 -20.84 -12.08 -20.33
CA GLU A 187 -19.82 -12.79 -21.10
C GLU A 187 -20.45 -13.46 -22.33
N ALA A 188 -21.64 -14.04 -22.17
CA ALA A 188 -22.42 -14.63 -23.26
C ALA A 188 -22.77 -13.60 -24.34
N ALA A 189 -23.32 -12.45 -23.95
CA ALA A 189 -23.65 -11.35 -24.88
C ALA A 189 -22.42 -10.90 -25.66
N LYS A 190 -21.28 -10.74 -24.96
CA LYS A 190 -20.02 -10.34 -25.58
C LYS A 190 -19.57 -11.33 -26.65
N ASP A 191 -19.53 -12.62 -26.33
CA ASP A 191 -19.12 -13.66 -27.27
C ASP A 191 -20.07 -13.74 -28.48
N LEU A 192 -21.38 -13.70 -28.25
CA LEU A 192 -22.38 -13.78 -29.32
C LEU A 192 -22.34 -12.55 -30.24
N ARG A 193 -22.12 -11.35 -29.69
CA ARG A 193 -21.92 -10.14 -30.51
C ARG A 193 -20.66 -10.25 -31.39
N VAL A 194 -19.56 -10.77 -30.85
CA VAL A 194 -18.33 -11.02 -31.63
C VAL A 194 -18.59 -12.06 -32.71
N ALA A 195 -19.26 -13.17 -32.36
CA ALA A 195 -19.63 -14.21 -33.32
C ALA A 195 -20.46 -13.63 -34.47
N SER A 196 -21.51 -12.86 -34.17
CA SER A 196 -22.37 -12.20 -35.16
C SER A 196 -21.64 -11.17 -36.02
N MET A 197 -20.58 -10.55 -35.50
CA MET A 197 -19.76 -9.59 -36.25
C MET A 197 -18.83 -10.29 -37.24
N ILE A 198 -18.32 -11.48 -36.90
CA ILE A 198 -17.46 -12.28 -37.77
C ILE A 198 -18.31 -12.97 -38.85
N ASP A 199 -19.39 -13.64 -38.46
CA ASP A 199 -20.28 -14.36 -39.36
C ASP A 199 -21.72 -14.24 -38.86
N PHE A 200 -22.59 -13.67 -39.70
CA PHE A 200 -24.00 -13.49 -39.34
C PHE A 200 -24.73 -14.82 -39.43
N ASP A 201 -25.41 -15.18 -38.34
CA ASP A 201 -26.16 -16.43 -38.19
C ASP A 201 -27.45 -16.13 -37.43
N GLU A 202 -28.59 -16.53 -37.99
CA GLU A 202 -29.93 -16.25 -37.45
C GLU A 202 -30.10 -16.82 -36.03
N GLU A 203 -29.51 -17.98 -35.73
CA GLU A 203 -29.54 -18.59 -34.41
C GLU A 203 -28.81 -17.70 -33.39
N ILE A 204 -27.70 -17.05 -33.77
CA ILE A 204 -27.00 -16.11 -32.89
C ILE A 204 -27.91 -14.92 -32.54
N ALA A 205 -28.65 -14.39 -33.52
CA ALA A 205 -29.57 -13.28 -33.31
C ALA A 205 -30.71 -13.66 -32.35
N GLU A 206 -31.26 -14.86 -32.48
CA GLU A 206 -32.28 -15.39 -31.57
C GLU A 206 -31.75 -15.55 -30.13
N ILE A 207 -30.54 -16.08 -29.97
CA ILE A 207 -29.93 -16.24 -28.65
C ILE A 207 -29.63 -14.87 -28.03
N LEU A 208 -29.10 -13.92 -28.81
CA LEU A 208 -28.84 -12.55 -28.35
C LEU A 208 -30.12 -11.91 -27.82
N LYS A 209 -31.27 -12.08 -28.47
CA LYS A 209 -32.55 -11.53 -28.01
C LYS A 209 -32.92 -12.01 -26.59
N LYS A 210 -32.51 -13.22 -26.20
CA LYS A 210 -32.72 -13.75 -24.84
C LYS A 210 -31.66 -13.28 -23.84
N VAL A 211 -30.40 -13.21 -24.26
CA VAL A 211 -29.26 -12.91 -23.37
C VAL A 211 -29.14 -11.41 -23.08
N GLU A 212 -29.44 -10.56 -24.06
CA GLU A 212 -29.20 -9.12 -23.99
C GLU A 212 -29.91 -8.39 -22.84
N PRO A 213 -31.21 -8.66 -22.55
CA PRO A 213 -31.92 -7.98 -21.46
C PRO A 213 -31.27 -8.22 -20.10
N ASN A 214 -30.86 -9.46 -19.80
CA ASN A 214 -30.16 -9.79 -18.56
C ASN A 214 -28.77 -9.15 -18.53
N ALA A 215 -28.03 -9.20 -19.64
CA ALA A 215 -26.72 -8.56 -19.74
C ALA A 215 -26.78 -7.04 -19.51
N GLN A 216 -27.79 -6.36 -20.05
CA GLN A 216 -28.02 -4.92 -19.88
C GLN A 216 -28.35 -4.57 -18.43
N LYS A 217 -29.25 -5.32 -17.77
CA LYS A 217 -29.57 -5.12 -16.35
C LYS A 217 -28.34 -5.23 -15.45
N ILE A 218 -27.51 -6.26 -15.70
CA ILE A 218 -26.24 -6.45 -14.96
C ILE A 218 -25.30 -5.27 -15.20
N GLU A 219 -25.15 -4.84 -16.46
CA GLU A 219 -24.26 -3.76 -16.81
C GLU A 219 -24.70 -2.41 -16.19
N GLU A 220 -25.99 -2.10 -16.22
CA GLU A 220 -26.54 -0.90 -15.59
C GLU A 220 -26.37 -0.92 -14.07
N HIS A 221 -26.61 -2.07 -13.43
CA HIS A 221 -26.38 -2.26 -12.01
C HIS A 221 -24.90 -2.06 -11.65
N CYS A 222 -23.98 -2.76 -12.33
CA CYS A 222 -22.55 -2.59 -12.13
C CYS A 222 -22.11 -1.13 -12.32
N ARG A 223 -22.58 -0.44 -13.37
CA ARG A 223 -22.28 0.99 -13.61
C ARG A 223 -22.83 1.90 -12.51
N LYS A 224 -24.00 1.59 -11.95
CA LYS A 224 -24.56 2.34 -10.81
C LYS A 224 -23.67 2.18 -9.57
N TYR A 225 -23.31 0.96 -9.23
CA TYR A 225 -22.54 0.66 -8.02
C TYR A 225 -21.06 1.08 -8.12
N GLN A 226 -20.48 1.02 -9.32
CA GLN A 226 -19.16 1.57 -9.57
C GLN A 226 -19.13 3.08 -9.34
N ARG A 227 -20.12 3.82 -9.86
CA ARG A 227 -20.24 5.28 -9.63
C ARG A 227 -20.40 5.62 -8.15
N LEU A 228 -21.20 4.85 -7.42
CA LEU A 228 -21.37 5.05 -5.97
C LEU A 228 -20.06 4.83 -5.20
N ARG A 229 -19.31 3.78 -5.55
CA ARG A 229 -17.99 3.50 -4.96
C ARG A 229 -17.00 4.63 -5.26
N GLU A 230 -16.91 5.05 -6.53
CA GLU A 230 -16.03 6.16 -6.95
C GLU A 230 -16.40 7.48 -6.24
N GLU A 231 -17.68 7.80 -6.15
CA GLU A 231 -18.15 9.00 -5.46
C GLU A 231 -17.82 8.96 -3.96
N LYS A 232 -18.00 7.80 -3.30
CA LYS A 232 -17.64 7.61 -1.89
C LYS A 232 -16.13 7.78 -1.68
N GLN A 233 -15.30 7.20 -2.54
CA GLN A 233 -13.84 7.35 -2.49
C GLN A 233 -13.42 8.81 -2.68
N LEU A 234 -14.01 9.53 -3.64
CA LEU A 234 -13.75 10.96 -3.84
C LEU A 234 -14.17 11.80 -2.62
N ARG A 235 -15.33 11.52 -2.04
CA ARG A 235 -15.80 12.18 -0.81
C ARG A 235 -14.86 11.91 0.38
N LYS A 236 -14.27 10.71 0.48
CA LYS A 236 -13.28 10.37 1.52
C LYS A 236 -11.95 11.09 1.28
N ILE A 237 -11.46 11.12 0.04
CA ILE A 237 -10.25 11.86 -0.35
C ILE A 237 -10.40 13.35 -0.04
N GLU A 238 -11.54 13.96 -0.40
CA GLU A 238 -11.79 15.39 -0.16
C GLU A 238 -11.89 15.70 1.34
N ARG A 239 -12.58 14.86 2.13
CA ARG A 239 -12.60 15.00 3.60
C ARG A 239 -11.21 14.92 4.22
N ASN A 240 -10.41 13.93 3.81
CA ASN A 240 -9.03 13.77 4.29
C ASN A 240 -8.15 14.97 3.91
N ARG A 241 -8.37 15.54 2.71
CA ARG A 241 -7.68 16.76 2.28
C ARG A 241 -8.06 17.97 3.12
N GLN A 242 -9.34 18.16 3.39
CA GLN A 242 -9.84 19.25 4.23
C GLN A 242 -9.34 19.13 5.67
N GLN A 243 -9.34 17.91 6.22
CA GLN A 243 -8.81 17.64 7.55
C GLN A 243 -7.31 17.97 7.63
N ARG A 244 -6.49 17.53 6.68
CA ARG A 244 -5.06 17.88 6.63
C ARG A 244 -4.83 19.38 6.53
N GLN A 245 -5.65 20.10 5.74
CA GLN A 245 -5.57 21.55 5.66
C GLN A 245 -5.96 22.24 6.98
N ALA A 246 -6.98 21.74 7.67
CA ALA A 246 -7.41 22.26 8.96
C ALA A 246 -6.35 22.00 10.05
N GLU A 247 -5.77 20.79 10.08
CA GLU A 247 -4.68 20.42 10.99
C GLU A 247 -3.44 21.28 10.75
N ALA A 248 -3.04 21.50 9.49
CA ALA A 248 -1.92 22.37 9.14
C ALA A 248 -2.16 23.83 9.58
N LYS A 249 -3.37 24.37 9.37
CA LYS A 249 -3.74 25.71 9.83
C LYS A 249 -3.74 25.81 11.35
N ALA A 250 -4.31 24.83 12.05
CA ALA A 250 -4.34 24.78 13.51
C ALA A 250 -2.92 24.68 14.11
N ALA A 251 -2.04 23.88 13.50
CA ALA A 251 -0.63 23.78 13.89
C ALA A 251 0.10 25.13 13.74
N TYR A 252 -0.13 25.83 12.63
CA TYR A 252 0.44 27.16 12.37
C TYR A 252 -0.08 28.23 13.34
N GLU A 253 -1.39 28.24 13.65
CA GLU A 253 -1.94 29.16 14.65
C GLU A 253 -1.40 28.88 16.05
N LYS A 254 -1.20 27.59 16.39
CA LYS A 254 -0.61 27.18 17.67
C LYS A 254 0.86 27.60 17.79
N SER A 255 1.65 27.49 16.72
CA SER A 255 3.04 27.97 16.74
C SER A 255 3.09 29.49 16.87
N LYS A 256 2.25 30.23 16.13
CA LYS A 256 2.18 31.69 16.21
C LYS A 256 1.78 32.18 17.60
N LYS A 257 0.81 31.52 18.26
CA LYS A 257 0.43 31.86 19.65
C LYS A 257 1.56 31.59 20.65
N LYS A 258 2.32 30.51 20.48
CA LYS A 258 3.50 30.22 21.31
C LYS A 258 4.61 31.27 21.13
N GLU A 259 4.87 31.69 19.90
CA GLU A 259 5.82 32.77 19.60
C GLU A 259 5.39 34.08 20.28
N GLN A 260 4.12 34.47 20.13
CA GLN A 260 3.59 35.69 20.77
C GLN A 260 3.63 35.63 22.30
N GLN A 261 3.37 34.48 22.91
CA GLN A 261 3.52 34.30 24.36
C GLN A 261 4.98 34.41 24.80
N SER A 262 5.92 33.82 24.05
CA SER A 262 7.35 33.91 24.37
C SER A 262 7.90 35.33 24.21
N GLU A 263 7.38 36.11 23.25
CA GLU A 263 7.73 37.53 23.08
C GLU A 263 7.14 38.40 24.20
N HIS A 264 5.93 38.09 24.69
CA HIS A 264 5.32 38.83 25.79
C HIS A 264 6.04 38.58 27.12
N GLU A 265 6.39 37.33 27.43
CA GLU A 265 7.21 36.97 28.61
C GLU A 265 8.63 37.54 28.55
N ALA A 266 9.18 37.77 27.36
CA ALA A 266 10.47 38.43 27.17
C ALA A 266 10.43 39.96 27.33
N SER A 267 9.25 40.57 27.47
CA SER A 267 9.07 42.03 27.58
C SER A 267 8.77 42.55 28.99
N ASP A 268 8.76 41.66 30.00
CA ASP A 268 8.54 42.04 31.40
C ASP A 268 9.81 42.72 31.99
N PRO A 269 9.76 43.98 32.46
CA PRO A 269 10.97 44.76 32.75
C PRO A 269 11.73 44.36 34.03
N ASP A 270 11.23 43.42 34.83
CA ASP A 270 11.67 43.26 36.23
C ASP A 270 12.62 42.07 36.51
N SER A 271 13.23 41.46 35.49
CA SER A 271 14.19 40.34 35.65
C SER A 271 15.67 40.77 35.77
N ALA A 272 15.95 41.86 36.49
CA ALA A 272 17.31 42.39 36.67
C ALA A 272 18.18 41.66 37.72
N SER A 273 17.88 40.41 38.08
CA SER A 273 18.58 39.68 39.17
C SER A 273 19.03 38.25 38.82
N ASP A 274 19.36 37.98 37.56
CA ASP A 274 19.66 36.60 37.11
C ASP A 274 21.16 36.25 36.98
N TRP A 275 22.03 37.07 37.56
CA TRP A 275 23.48 36.81 37.60
C TRP A 275 23.93 36.38 39.00
N ASN A 276 24.13 35.08 39.18
CA ASN A 276 24.83 34.55 40.35
C ASN A 276 26.34 34.80 40.21
N ASP A 277 26.83 35.83 40.90
CA ASP A 277 28.26 36.17 40.95
C ASP A 277 29.11 34.93 41.30
N GLY A 278 30.16 34.69 40.53
CA GLY A 278 31.09 33.59 40.77
C GLY A 278 30.67 32.19 40.30
N LYS A 279 29.69 32.06 39.40
CA LYS A 279 29.31 30.78 38.78
C LYS A 279 29.74 30.69 37.30
N LEU A 280 30.15 29.49 36.87
CA LEU A 280 30.36 29.15 35.46
C LEU A 280 29.02 28.74 34.81
N ILE A 281 28.69 29.34 33.67
CA ILE A 281 27.44 29.09 32.94
C ILE A 281 27.74 28.28 31.67
N GLY A 282 27.04 27.17 31.48
CA GLY A 282 27.07 26.38 30.24
C GLY A 282 26.13 26.99 29.19
N ILE A 283 26.53 26.96 27.92
CA ILE A 283 25.80 27.51 26.78
C ILE A 283 25.52 26.39 25.79
N HIS A 284 24.24 26.20 25.45
CA HIS A 284 23.79 25.13 24.56
C HIS A 284 23.08 25.62 23.29
N SER A 285 22.86 26.94 23.15
CA SER A 285 22.26 27.54 21.95
C SER A 285 22.68 29.00 21.75
N VAL A 286 22.53 29.52 20.53
CA VAL A 286 22.81 30.94 20.21
C VAL A 286 21.92 31.90 21.00
N SER A 287 20.63 31.58 21.17
CA SER A 287 19.68 32.42 21.92
C SER A 287 20.06 32.55 23.40
N GLU A 288 20.49 31.44 24.02
CA GLU A 288 20.99 31.43 25.39
C GLU A 288 22.26 32.31 25.53
N LEU A 289 23.20 32.18 24.58
CA LEU A 289 24.42 32.98 24.57
C LEU A 289 24.11 34.48 24.48
N GLU A 290 23.27 34.89 23.53
CA GLU A 290 22.92 36.29 23.33
C GLU A 290 22.24 36.89 24.56
N THR A 291 21.32 36.15 25.16
CA THR A 291 20.64 36.55 26.39
C THR A 291 21.65 36.83 27.50
N LYS A 292 22.63 35.93 27.70
CA LYS A 292 23.67 36.12 28.72
C LYS A 292 24.63 37.26 28.35
N LEU A 293 25.11 37.35 27.11
CA LEU A 293 26.00 38.45 26.71
C LEU A 293 25.32 39.82 26.85
N ASN A 294 24.04 39.95 26.48
CA ASN A 294 23.27 41.17 26.64
C ASN A 294 23.10 41.54 28.12
N ALA A 295 22.81 40.56 28.97
CA ALA A 295 22.68 40.79 30.40
C ALA A 295 24.02 41.21 31.06
N ALA A 296 25.13 40.57 30.68
CA ALA A 296 26.47 40.97 31.14
C ALA A 296 26.85 42.38 30.64
N SER A 297 26.48 42.73 29.40
CA SER A 297 26.70 44.07 28.84
C SER A 297 25.91 45.14 29.58
N ARG A 298 24.64 44.89 29.94
CA ARG A 298 23.84 45.81 30.78
C ARG A 298 24.47 46.05 32.14
N ALA A 299 25.07 45.01 32.73
CA ALA A 299 25.80 45.09 34.00
C ALA A 299 27.22 45.66 33.86
N SER A 300 27.66 46.07 32.66
CA SER A 300 29.03 46.53 32.37
C SER A 300 30.13 45.54 32.79
N ARG A 301 29.83 44.22 32.73
CA ARG A 301 30.75 43.15 33.11
C ARG A 301 31.52 42.62 31.90
N LEU A 302 32.78 42.22 32.13
CA LEU A 302 33.53 41.42 31.17
C LEU A 302 32.88 40.03 31.07
N SER A 303 32.68 39.53 29.86
CA SER A 303 32.33 38.13 29.61
C SER A 303 33.51 37.39 28.99
N VAL A 304 33.78 36.19 29.49
CA VAL A 304 34.76 35.27 28.91
C VAL A 304 33.99 34.05 28.41
N LEU A 305 34.09 33.76 27.11
CA LEU A 305 33.44 32.62 26.46
C LEU A 305 34.49 31.57 26.11
N TYR A 306 34.38 30.41 26.74
CA TYR A 306 35.28 29.28 26.56
C TYR A 306 34.65 28.21 25.65
N PHE A 307 35.27 27.96 24.50
CA PHE A 307 34.95 26.84 23.64
C PHE A 307 35.84 25.64 23.93
N THR A 308 35.22 24.49 24.16
CA THR A 308 35.88 23.22 24.52
C THR A 308 35.35 22.07 23.70
N ALA A 309 36.04 20.92 23.77
CA ALA A 309 35.48 19.63 23.40
C ALA A 309 35.93 18.56 24.40
N THR A 310 35.11 17.54 24.63
CA THR A 310 35.44 16.43 25.56
C THR A 310 36.64 15.60 25.06
N TRP A 311 36.76 15.42 23.76
CA TRP A 311 37.86 14.68 23.11
C TRP A 311 39.18 15.46 23.03
N CYS A 312 39.16 16.77 23.26
CA CYS A 312 40.33 17.63 23.18
C CYS A 312 41.24 17.48 24.42
N GLY A 313 42.47 16.98 24.21
CA GLY A 313 43.48 16.81 25.26
C GLY A 313 43.85 18.11 26.00
N PRO A 314 44.28 19.18 25.29
CA PRO A 314 44.59 20.47 25.91
C PRO A 314 43.40 21.09 26.68
N CYS A 315 42.17 20.87 26.20
CA CYS A 315 40.95 21.34 26.86
C CYS A 315 40.76 20.68 28.23
N ARG A 316 41.03 19.37 28.35
CA ARG A 316 41.00 18.66 29.64
C ARG A 316 42.00 19.23 30.66
N PHE A 317 43.14 19.75 30.19
CA PHE A 317 44.14 20.35 31.08
C PHE A 317 43.78 21.76 31.58
N ILE A 318 43.18 22.60 30.72
CA ILE A 318 42.83 23.98 31.07
C ILE A 318 41.45 24.13 31.71
N SER A 319 40.51 23.22 31.44
CA SER A 319 39.13 23.31 31.95
C SER A 319 39.03 23.42 33.48
N PRO A 320 39.82 22.69 34.30
CA PRO A 320 39.78 22.84 35.75
C PRO A 320 40.22 24.23 36.21
N PHE A 321 41.24 24.80 35.55
CA PHE A 321 41.69 26.16 35.81
C PHE A 321 40.59 27.17 35.46
N TYR A 322 40.00 27.06 34.26
CA TYR A 322 38.91 27.94 33.85
C TYR A 322 37.70 27.89 34.80
N THR A 323 37.37 26.71 35.31
CA THR A 323 36.25 26.49 36.25
C THR A 323 36.53 27.09 37.64
N SER A 324 37.80 27.33 37.99
CA SER A 324 38.19 27.98 39.25
C SER A 324 38.17 29.52 39.20
N LEU A 325 38.23 30.11 37.99
CA LEU A 325 38.30 31.57 37.79
C LEU A 325 37.06 32.35 38.26
N PRO A 326 35.82 31.82 38.18
CA PRO A 326 34.64 32.50 38.73
C PRO A 326 34.79 32.84 40.22
N GLY A 327 35.40 31.97 41.03
CA GLY A 327 35.66 32.25 42.44
C GLY A 327 36.70 33.35 42.67
N LYS A 328 37.63 33.54 41.73
CA LYS A 328 38.67 34.58 41.79
C LYS A 328 38.20 35.93 41.24
N TYR A 329 37.33 35.91 40.23
CA TYR A 329 36.82 37.09 39.54
C TYR A 329 35.29 37.11 39.52
N PRO A 330 34.61 37.34 40.67
CA PRO A 330 33.15 37.21 40.78
C PRO A 330 32.38 38.22 39.92
N LYS A 331 33.01 39.33 39.53
CA LYS A 331 32.44 40.38 38.65
C LYS A 331 32.57 40.07 37.16
N VAL A 332 33.22 38.96 36.79
CA VAL A 332 33.39 38.52 35.40
C VAL A 332 32.39 37.41 35.10
N ALA A 333 31.72 37.51 33.95
CA ALA A 333 30.80 36.51 33.45
C ALA A 333 31.57 35.38 32.75
N PHE A 334 31.61 34.20 33.35
CA PHE A 334 32.27 33.04 32.76
C PHE A 334 31.25 32.13 32.06
N LEU A 335 31.45 31.95 30.76
CA LEU A 335 30.61 31.13 29.88
C LEU A 335 31.44 29.97 29.31
N LYS A 336 30.80 28.82 29.10
CA LYS A 336 31.39 27.63 28.49
C LYS A 336 30.45 27.04 27.44
N ALA A 337 30.96 26.78 26.24
CA ALA A 337 30.25 26.07 25.18
C ALA A 337 31.08 24.86 24.76
N ASP A 338 30.47 23.68 24.76
CA ASP A 338 31.06 22.52 24.09
C ASP A 338 30.72 22.57 22.60
N ILE A 339 31.72 22.47 21.73
CA ILE A 339 31.53 22.61 20.29
C ILE A 339 30.70 21.47 19.69
N ASP A 340 30.64 20.30 20.35
CA ASP A 340 29.84 19.17 19.88
C ASP A 340 28.36 19.35 20.22
N GLU A 341 28.07 19.97 21.36
CA GLU A 341 26.71 20.22 21.88
C GLU A 341 26.10 21.51 21.31
N ALA A 342 26.89 22.60 21.22
CA ALA A 342 26.47 23.94 20.79
C ALA A 342 27.11 24.32 19.43
N ARG A 343 26.86 23.50 18.40
CA ARG A 343 27.48 23.64 17.06
C ARG A 343 27.14 24.95 16.36
N ASP A 344 25.91 25.42 16.55
CA ASP A 344 25.41 26.70 16.05
C ASP A 344 26.19 27.88 16.64
N VAL A 345 26.49 27.82 17.94
CA VAL A 345 27.29 28.82 18.64
C VAL A 345 28.74 28.82 18.14
N ALA A 346 29.37 27.64 18.06
CA ALA A 346 30.74 27.50 17.58
C ALA A 346 30.91 28.03 16.15
N SER A 347 29.93 27.75 15.28
CA SER A 347 29.90 28.22 13.90
C SER A 347 29.78 29.74 13.81
N LYS A 348 28.85 30.34 14.58
CA LYS A 348 28.65 31.81 14.60
C LYS A 348 29.90 32.57 15.03
N TRP A 349 30.69 31.99 15.93
CA TRP A 349 31.92 32.58 16.45
C TRP A 349 33.18 32.17 15.67
N ASN A 350 33.03 31.46 14.53
CA ASN A 350 34.12 31.00 13.67
C ASN A 350 35.22 30.27 14.44
N VAL A 351 34.83 29.36 15.35
CA VAL A 351 35.77 28.59 16.17
C VAL A 351 36.41 27.49 15.31
N SER A 352 37.68 27.67 14.96
CA SER A 352 38.46 26.70 14.16
C SER A 352 39.33 25.77 14.98
N SER A 353 39.57 26.08 16.26
CA SER A 353 40.41 25.30 17.16
C SER A 353 39.96 25.46 18.61
N VAL A 354 40.12 24.40 19.39
CA VAL A 354 39.81 24.36 20.83
C VAL A 354 41.04 23.91 21.61
N PRO A 355 41.27 24.42 22.84
CA PRO A 355 40.43 25.37 23.57
C PRO A 355 40.57 26.81 23.01
N ALA A 356 39.48 27.56 22.96
CA ALA A 356 39.50 28.98 22.58
C ALA A 356 38.70 29.82 23.58
N PHE A 357 39.23 31.00 23.92
CA PHE A 357 38.66 31.92 24.89
C PHE A 357 38.45 33.28 24.24
N PHE A 358 37.21 33.77 24.25
CA PHE A 358 36.85 35.07 23.70
C PHE A 358 36.50 36.01 24.84
N PHE A 359 37.05 37.22 24.81
CA PHE A 359 36.84 38.26 25.80
C PHE A 359 35.89 39.29 25.22
N ILE A 360 34.78 39.55 25.90
CA ILE A 360 33.69 40.37 25.38
C ILE A 360 33.35 41.43 26.41
N LYS A 361 33.42 42.71 26.02
CA LYS A 361 33.05 43.86 26.87
C LYS A 361 32.12 44.76 26.05
N ASN A 362 31.01 45.19 26.65
CA ASN A 362 29.99 46.01 25.99
C ASN A 362 29.47 45.41 24.67
N GLY A 363 29.25 44.09 24.64
CA GLY A 363 28.73 43.37 23.49
C GLY A 363 29.71 43.17 22.32
N LYS A 364 30.97 43.59 22.45
CA LYS A 364 32.01 43.43 21.42
C LYS A 364 33.16 42.57 21.91
N GLU A 365 33.70 41.75 21.02
CA GLU A 365 34.95 41.05 21.27
C GLU A 365 36.09 42.07 21.41
N VAL A 366 36.78 42.04 22.54
CA VAL A 366 37.91 42.92 22.85
C VAL A 366 39.26 42.19 22.75
N ASP A 367 39.27 40.87 22.91
CA ASP A 367 40.47 40.04 22.78
C ASP A 367 40.12 38.54 22.66
N ARG A 368 41.10 37.70 22.28
CA ARG A 368 41.00 36.24 22.27
C ARG A 368 42.29 35.53 22.68
N VAL A 369 42.16 34.31 23.17
CA VAL A 369 43.26 33.36 23.42
C VAL A 369 42.90 32.03 22.79
N VAL A 370 43.82 31.47 22.00
CA VAL A 370 43.66 30.15 21.38
C VAL A 370 44.74 29.23 21.93
N GLY A 371 44.35 28.04 22.36
CA GLY A 371 45.22 27.06 23.00
C GLY A 371 45.18 27.11 24.54
N ALA A 372 45.80 26.10 25.15
CA ALA A 372 45.76 25.88 26.60
C ALA A 372 46.85 26.68 27.35
N ASP A 373 46.84 28.01 27.24
CA ASP A 373 47.77 28.91 27.95
C ASP A 373 47.11 29.56 29.17
N LYS A 374 47.44 29.05 30.36
CA LYS A 374 46.90 29.56 31.64
C LYS A 374 47.37 30.98 31.95
N ASN A 375 48.63 31.30 31.67
CA ASN A 375 49.24 32.58 32.01
C ASN A 375 48.65 33.71 31.15
N SER A 376 48.54 33.47 29.84
CA SER A 376 47.93 34.44 28.93
C SER A 376 46.45 34.67 29.25
N LEU A 377 45.70 33.60 29.55
CA LEU A 377 44.28 33.69 29.91
C LEU A 377 44.09 34.56 31.16
N GLU A 378 44.80 34.28 32.24
CA GLU A 378 44.67 35.02 33.50
C GLU A 378 45.12 36.48 33.38
N LYS A 379 46.22 36.73 32.66
CA LYS A 379 46.73 38.09 32.41
C LYS A 379 45.70 38.94 31.67
N LYS A 380 45.04 38.39 30.65
CA LYS A 380 43.99 39.10 29.90
C LYS A 380 42.74 39.32 30.73
N ILE A 381 42.33 38.36 31.57
CA ILE A 381 41.20 38.58 32.50
C ILE A 381 41.53 39.75 33.42
N ALA A 382 42.71 39.77 34.03
CA ALA A 382 43.12 40.87 34.91
C ALA A 382 43.18 42.22 34.17
N GLN A 383 43.59 42.23 32.90
CA GLN A 383 43.64 43.43 32.07
C GLN A 383 42.24 44.01 31.76
N TYR A 384 41.25 43.16 31.46
CA TYR A 384 39.93 43.61 30.99
C TYR A 384 38.84 43.64 32.07
N ALA A 385 39.05 42.95 33.19
CA ALA A 385 38.12 42.91 34.33
C ALA A 385 38.17 44.18 35.20
N GLY A 386 39.16 45.06 34.96
CA GLY A 386 39.29 46.37 35.59
C GLY A 386 38.26 47.39 35.15
#